data_AF-A0A2T0SLD2-F1
#
_entry.id   AF-A0A2T0SLD2-F1
#
_cell.length_a   1.000
_cell.length_b   1.000
_cell.length_c   1.000
_cell.angle_alpha   90.00
_cell.angle_beta   90.00
_cell.angle_gamma   90.00
#
_symmetry.space_group_name_H-M   'P 1'
#
loop_
_entity.id
_entity.type
_entity.pdbx_description
1 polymer ?
#
loop_
_entity_poly.entity_id
_entity_poly.type
_entity_poly.pdbx_seq_one_letter_code
_entity_poly.pdbx_strand_id
1 'polypeptide(L)'
;MTINRIYMFLLAGLTLLACQSKPSADHTAHTHADESGTTDPRPAVGALEQQILARHDSVMGAMDELMKLKKQVAQRQTELSQQPASARLDGQKQEARRVADGLEQADRAMADWMNGYNGDTLSTLTEKQALLYLTDQQRRVNAMTGQLRQGIIQARTYLR
;
A
#
# COMPACT_ATOMS: atom_id res chain seq x y z
N MET A 1 -14.32 37.24 51.67
CA MET A 1 -13.47 37.02 52.88
C MET A 1 -14.32 36.35 53.93
N THR A 2 -14.23 35.01 54.02
CA THR A 2 -14.75 34.07 55.05
C THR A 2 -14.16 32.72 54.61
N ILE A 3 -12.97 32.35 55.10
CA ILE A 3 -12.75 31.46 56.25
C ILE A 3 -13.58 30.17 56.15
N ASN A 4 -12.93 29.08 55.75
CA ASN A 4 -13.11 27.82 56.45
C ASN A 4 -11.78 27.04 56.47
N ARG A 5 -11.23 26.84 57.66
CA ARG A 5 -10.08 25.97 57.97
C ARG A 5 -10.63 24.72 58.67
N ILE A 6 -9.73 23.77 58.90
CA ILE A 6 -9.88 22.52 59.67
C ILE A 6 -10.31 21.39 58.71
N TYR A 7 -9.46 20.41 58.39
CA TYR A 7 -8.81 19.53 59.35
C TYR A 7 -7.31 19.33 59.11
N MET A 8 -6.57 19.57 60.17
CA MET A 8 -5.28 18.94 60.47
C MET A 8 -5.57 17.49 60.88
N PHE A 9 -5.09 16.51 60.11
CA PHE A 9 -4.60 15.27 60.71
C PHE A 9 -3.25 14.92 60.09
N LEU A 10 -2.26 15.26 60.90
CA LEU A 10 -0.90 14.80 60.89
C LEU A 10 -0.92 13.27 61.08
N LEU A 11 -0.27 12.49 60.21
CA LEU A 11 0.62 11.42 60.69
C LEU A 11 1.61 11.00 59.62
N ALA A 12 2.85 10.86 60.09
CA ALA A 12 4.07 10.51 59.38
C ALA A 12 4.03 9.12 58.72
N GLY A 13 4.77 9.00 57.63
CA GLY A 13 5.07 7.73 56.98
C GLY A 13 6.11 7.90 55.87
N LEU A 14 7.35 8.19 56.26
CA LEU A 14 8.50 8.19 55.37
C LEU A 14 8.90 6.74 55.06
N THR A 15 8.63 6.26 53.84
CA THR A 15 9.27 5.05 53.31
C THR A 15 9.74 5.29 51.88
N LEU A 16 11.06 5.35 51.72
CA LEU A 16 11.75 5.28 50.44
C LEU A 16 11.53 3.89 49.83
N LEU A 17 10.87 3.82 48.67
CA LEU A 17 11.12 2.76 47.68
C LEU A 17 11.39 3.43 46.34
N ALA A 18 12.63 3.37 45.91
CA ALA A 18 13.02 3.59 44.53
C ALA A 18 12.63 2.36 43.70
N CYS A 19 11.85 2.56 42.64
CA CYS A 19 11.88 1.73 41.44
C CYS A 19 11.44 2.55 40.23
N GLN A 20 12.40 2.76 39.32
CA GLN A 20 12.19 3.15 37.93
C GLN A 20 11.33 2.11 37.21
N SER A 21 10.33 2.56 36.46
CA SER A 21 10.17 2.25 35.02
C SER A 21 8.86 2.86 34.53
N LYS A 22 8.95 3.80 33.60
CA LYS A 22 7.80 4.28 32.81
C LYS A 22 7.24 3.12 31.98
N PRO A 23 5.94 2.83 32.03
CA PRO A 23 5.28 2.12 30.94
C PRO A 23 4.84 3.17 29.91
N SER A 24 5.53 3.17 28.78
CA SER A 24 4.93 3.57 27.51
C SER A 24 3.92 2.49 27.08
N ALA A 25 3.05 2.88 26.15
CA ALA A 25 2.09 2.06 25.42
C ALA A 25 0.72 1.86 26.10
N ASP A 26 -0.06 2.94 26.10
CA ASP A 26 -1.47 2.80 25.77
C ASP A 26 -1.59 2.93 24.24
N HIS A 27 -1.22 1.85 23.52
CA HIS A 27 -1.69 1.68 22.15
C HIS A 27 -3.00 0.93 22.27
N THR A 28 -4.07 1.71 22.36
CA THR A 28 -5.41 1.28 22.03
C THR A 28 -5.30 0.42 20.78
N ALA A 29 -5.59 -0.87 20.93
CA ALA A 29 -5.83 -1.74 19.80
C ALA A 29 -7.00 -1.13 19.04
N HIS A 30 -6.70 -0.34 18.02
CA HIS A 30 -7.65 -0.02 16.99
C HIS A 30 -7.88 -1.31 16.22
N THR A 31 -8.80 -2.13 16.72
CA THR A 31 -9.57 -3.05 15.89
C THR A 31 -10.20 -2.19 14.80
N HIS A 32 -9.50 -2.06 13.67
CA HIS A 32 -10.11 -1.75 12.39
C HIS A 32 -10.91 -2.99 11.97
N ALA A 33 -12.00 -3.25 12.69
CA ALA A 33 -13.09 -4.11 12.25
C ALA A 33 -14.20 -3.20 11.76
N ASP A 34 -13.89 -2.43 10.72
CA ASP A 34 -14.86 -1.75 9.87
C ASP A 34 -14.14 -1.48 8.53
N GLU A 35 -13.72 -2.56 7.88
CA GLU A 35 -13.64 -2.53 6.42
C GLU A 35 -15.08 -2.58 5.92
N SER A 36 -15.61 -1.40 5.60
CA SER A 36 -16.83 -1.20 4.81
C SER A 36 -16.63 -1.71 3.38
N GLY A 37 -16.41 -3.03 3.23
CA GLY A 37 -16.60 -3.77 2.01
C GLY A 37 -17.80 -4.67 2.22
N THR A 38 -18.98 -4.24 1.78
CA THR A 38 -20.17 -5.09 1.77
C THR A 38 -19.91 -6.28 0.85
N THR A 39 -19.39 -7.36 1.42
CA THR A 39 -19.18 -8.62 0.73
C THR A 39 -20.53 -9.12 0.25
N ASP A 40 -20.61 -9.49 -1.03
CA ASP A 40 -21.85 -9.98 -1.63
C ASP A 40 -22.49 -11.10 -0.78
N PRO A 41 -23.81 -11.07 -0.51
CA PRO A 41 -24.47 -12.07 0.33
C PRO A 41 -24.46 -13.49 -0.27
N ARG A 42 -24.15 -13.64 -1.56
CA ARG A 42 -23.99 -14.94 -2.21
C ARG A 42 -22.58 -15.47 -1.91
N PRO A 43 -22.44 -16.62 -1.22
CA PRO A 43 -21.14 -17.07 -0.71
C PRO A 43 -20.03 -17.18 -1.78
N ALA A 44 -20.36 -17.70 -2.97
CA ALA A 44 -19.38 -17.85 -4.05
C ALA A 44 -18.92 -16.51 -4.64
N VAL A 45 -19.83 -15.54 -4.75
CA VAL A 45 -19.52 -14.20 -5.25
C VAL A 45 -18.68 -13.45 -4.24
N GLY A 46 -19.11 -13.41 -2.98
CA GLY A 46 -18.41 -12.73 -1.90
C GLY A 46 -17.00 -13.28 -1.68
N ALA A 47 -16.84 -14.61 -1.69
CA ALA A 47 -15.52 -15.23 -1.54
C ALA A 47 -14.55 -14.90 -2.68
N LEU A 48 -15.04 -14.77 -3.93
CA LEU A 48 -14.21 -14.41 -5.06
C LEU A 48 -13.87 -12.91 -5.05
N GLU A 49 -14.84 -12.05 -4.72
CA GLU A 49 -14.62 -10.62 -4.54
C GLU A 49 -13.54 -10.36 -3.50
N GLN A 50 -13.64 -11.00 -2.33
CA GLN A 50 -12.65 -10.84 -1.26
C GLN A 50 -11.24 -11.27 -1.71
N GLN A 51 -11.11 -12.35 -2.50
CA GLN A 51 -9.82 -12.77 -3.04
C GLN A 51 -9.21 -11.76 -4.01
N ILE A 52 -10.04 -11.08 -4.80
CA ILE A 52 -9.62 -10.04 -5.75
C ILE A 52 -9.13 -8.81 -4.98
N LEU A 53 -9.91 -8.33 -4.01
CA LEU A 53 -9.57 -7.17 -3.19
C LEU A 53 -8.32 -7.42 -2.32
N ALA A 54 -8.25 -8.57 -1.65
CA ALA A 54 -7.07 -8.94 -0.86
C ALA A 54 -5.78 -8.98 -1.71
N ARG A 55 -5.89 -9.35 -2.99
CA ARG A 55 -4.74 -9.30 -3.90
C ARG A 55 -4.33 -7.88 -4.23
N HIS A 56 -5.27 -6.99 -4.51
CA HIS A 56 -5.00 -5.56 -4.66
C HIS A 56 -4.31 -5.00 -3.40
N ASP A 57 -4.86 -5.27 -2.22
CA ASP A 57 -4.32 -4.72 -0.97
C ASP A 57 -2.91 -5.24 -0.68
N SER A 58 -2.63 -6.50 -1.05
CA SER A 58 -1.31 -7.11 -0.90
C SER A 58 -0.19 -6.38 -1.65
N VAL A 59 -0.53 -5.55 -2.64
CA VAL A 59 0.44 -4.80 -3.43
C VAL A 59 0.41 -3.29 -3.22
N MET A 60 -0.56 -2.76 -2.49
CA MET A 60 -0.65 -1.32 -2.21
C MET A 60 0.58 -0.80 -1.46
N GLY A 61 1.14 -1.60 -0.54
CA GLY A 61 2.38 -1.24 0.15
C GLY A 61 3.62 -1.16 -0.77
N ALA A 62 3.57 -1.70 -1.99
CA ALA A 62 4.66 -1.62 -2.96
C ALA A 62 4.60 -0.36 -3.83
N MET A 63 3.53 0.44 -3.76
CA MET A 63 3.38 1.65 -4.57
C MET A 63 4.33 2.77 -4.16
N ASP A 64 4.59 2.94 -2.87
CA ASP A 64 5.60 3.90 -2.39
C ASP A 64 6.98 3.58 -2.94
N GLU A 65 7.31 2.29 -3.00
CA GLU A 65 8.54 1.83 -3.62
C GLU A 65 8.56 2.09 -5.12
N LEU A 66 7.48 1.80 -5.84
CA LEU A 66 7.37 2.09 -7.27
C LEU A 66 7.66 3.57 -7.54
N MET A 67 7.05 4.47 -6.78
CA MET A 67 7.23 5.92 -6.94
C MET A 67 8.66 6.37 -6.62
N LYS A 68 9.28 5.78 -5.59
CA LYS A 68 10.70 6.01 -5.29
C LYS A 68 11.60 5.56 -6.44
N LEU A 69 11.37 4.37 -6.99
CA LEU A 69 12.14 3.83 -8.11
C LEU A 69 11.96 4.68 -9.38
N LYS A 70 10.73 5.15 -9.67
CA LYS A 70 10.47 6.09 -10.78
C LYS A 70 11.34 7.34 -10.66
N LYS A 71 11.42 7.95 -9.48
CA LYS A 71 12.29 9.12 -9.24
C LYS A 71 13.77 8.80 -9.43
N GLN A 72 14.25 7.67 -8.90
CA GLN A 72 15.65 7.26 -9.01
C GLN A 72 16.06 6.99 -10.46
N VAL A 73 15.21 6.29 -11.22
CA VAL A 73 15.45 6.04 -12.65
C VAL A 73 15.43 7.34 -13.45
N ALA A 74 14.50 8.26 -13.17
CA ALA A 74 14.46 9.57 -13.82
C ALA A 74 15.72 10.39 -13.54
N GLN A 75 16.18 10.44 -12.29
CA GLN A 75 17.45 11.07 -11.93
C GLN A 75 18.62 10.44 -12.72
N ARG A 76 18.66 9.12 -12.80
CA ARG A 76 19.70 8.41 -13.56
C ARG A 76 19.66 8.77 -15.05
N GLN A 77 18.48 8.91 -15.64
CA GLN A 77 18.34 9.37 -17.03
C GLN A 77 18.91 10.79 -17.22
N THR A 78 18.68 11.70 -16.27
CA THR A 78 19.27 13.05 -16.28
C THR A 78 20.79 13.01 -16.17
N GLU A 79 21.36 12.19 -15.29
CA GLU A 79 22.81 12.03 -15.18
C GLU A 79 23.43 11.53 -16.49
N LEU A 80 22.80 10.53 -17.11
CA LEU A 80 23.27 9.97 -18.38
C LEU A 80 23.16 11.00 -19.52
N SER A 81 22.20 11.91 -19.50
CA SER A 81 22.04 12.92 -20.56
C SER A 81 23.15 13.98 -20.54
N GLN A 82 23.80 14.19 -19.39
CA GLN A 82 24.90 15.14 -19.22
C GLN A 82 26.27 14.58 -19.64
N GLN A 83 26.37 13.27 -19.87
CA GLN A 83 27.63 12.63 -20.23
C GLN A 83 27.97 12.77 -21.73
N PRO A 84 29.26 12.86 -22.09
CA PRO A 84 29.70 12.87 -23.49
C PRO A 84 29.21 11.63 -24.26
N ALA A 85 28.81 11.83 -25.51
CA ALA A 85 28.26 10.76 -26.34
C ALA A 85 29.24 9.60 -26.53
N SER A 86 28.73 8.37 -26.36
CA SER A 86 29.46 7.13 -26.65
C SER A 86 28.46 5.99 -26.86
N ALA A 87 28.85 4.96 -27.62
CA ALA A 87 27.99 3.79 -27.84
C ALA A 87 27.60 3.08 -26.53
N ARG A 88 28.51 3.05 -25.54
CA ARG A 88 28.21 2.52 -24.20
C ARG A 88 27.13 3.34 -23.50
N LEU A 89 27.23 4.67 -23.58
CA LEU A 89 26.24 5.57 -22.99
C LEU A 89 24.87 5.41 -23.65
N ASP A 90 24.81 5.20 -24.96
CA ASP A 90 23.55 5.00 -25.68
C ASP A 90 22.83 3.72 -25.22
N GLY A 91 23.57 2.63 -25.00
CA GLY A 91 23.04 1.40 -24.40
C GLY A 91 22.48 1.64 -22.99
N GLN A 92 23.19 2.39 -22.15
CA GLN A 92 22.72 2.75 -20.80
C GLN A 92 21.44 3.61 -20.85
N LYS A 93 21.38 4.59 -21.75
CA LYS A 93 20.18 5.42 -21.95
C LYS A 93 18.99 4.60 -22.44
N GLN A 94 19.22 3.62 -23.33
CA GLN A 94 18.17 2.74 -23.80
C GLN A 94 17.62 1.87 -22.68
N GLU A 95 18.49 1.30 -21.85
CA GLU A 95 18.06 0.49 -20.71
C GLU A 95 17.30 1.32 -19.67
N ALA A 96 17.81 2.52 -19.35
CA ALA A 96 17.13 3.46 -18.47
C ALA A 96 15.71 3.80 -18.94
N ARG A 97 15.50 3.96 -20.26
CA ARG A 97 14.19 4.19 -20.86
C ARG A 97 13.27 2.98 -20.69
N ARG A 98 13.75 1.78 -21.03
CA ARG A 98 12.96 0.54 -20.87
C ARG A 98 12.49 0.33 -19.44
N VAL A 99 13.37 0.57 -18.47
CA VAL A 99 13.04 0.44 -17.03
C VAL A 99 12.02 1.50 -16.62
N ALA A 100 12.19 2.76 -17.05
CA ALA A 100 11.21 3.81 -16.77
C ALA A 100 9.83 3.49 -17.37
N ASP A 101 9.79 3.01 -18.61
CA ASP A 101 8.54 2.61 -19.28
C ASP A 101 7.85 1.45 -18.54
N GLY A 102 8.62 0.50 -18.01
CA GLY A 102 8.09 -0.62 -17.22
C GLY A 102 7.47 -0.16 -15.89
N LEU A 103 8.13 0.75 -15.18
CA LEU A 103 7.59 1.34 -13.95
C LEU A 103 6.32 2.16 -14.21
N GLU A 104 6.30 2.90 -15.31
CA GLU A 104 5.15 3.69 -15.73
C GLU A 104 3.96 2.82 -16.14
N GLN A 105 4.20 1.70 -16.84
CA GLN A 105 3.17 0.72 -17.16
C GLN A 105 2.59 0.06 -15.91
N ALA A 106 3.41 -0.23 -14.90
CA ALA A 106 2.96 -0.76 -13.62
C ALA A 106 2.02 0.23 -12.89
N ASP A 107 2.39 1.50 -12.84
CA ASP A 107 1.59 2.57 -12.23
C ASP A 107 0.21 2.70 -12.91
N ARG A 108 0.22 2.80 -14.25
CA ARG A 108 -1.00 2.87 -15.05
C ARG A 108 -1.88 1.63 -14.90
N ALA A 109 -1.30 0.43 -14.88
CA ALA A 109 -2.08 -0.80 -14.72
C ALA A 109 -2.88 -0.81 -13.41
N MET A 110 -2.32 -0.27 -12.32
CA MET A 110 -3.03 -0.15 -11.06
C MET A 110 -4.17 0.87 -11.14
N ALA A 111 -3.89 2.06 -11.69
CA ALA A 111 -4.92 3.08 -11.89
C ALA A 111 -6.06 2.59 -12.79
N ASP A 112 -5.73 1.91 -13.90
CA ASP A 112 -6.69 1.37 -14.85
C ASP A 112 -7.57 0.28 -14.22
N TRP A 113 -6.99 -0.59 -13.38
CA TRP A 113 -7.76 -1.59 -12.67
C TRP A 113 -8.71 -0.94 -11.65
N MET A 114 -8.21 0.00 -10.85
CA MET A 114 -9.02 0.73 -9.86
C MET A 114 -10.17 1.50 -10.50
N ASN A 115 -9.93 2.13 -11.65
CA ASN A 115 -10.97 2.85 -12.40
C ASN A 115 -11.98 1.91 -13.09
N GLY A 116 -11.56 0.68 -13.40
CA GLY A 116 -12.39 -0.32 -14.10
C GLY A 116 -13.15 -1.26 -13.16
N TYR A 117 -12.73 -1.39 -11.90
CA TYR A 117 -13.44 -2.16 -10.89
C TYR A 117 -14.68 -1.40 -10.40
N ASN A 118 -15.81 -2.09 -10.32
CA ASN A 118 -17.07 -1.53 -9.84
C ASN A 118 -17.86 -2.62 -9.09
N GLY A 119 -17.68 -2.66 -7.77
CA GLY A 119 -18.36 -3.59 -6.87
C GLY A 119 -19.89 -3.40 -6.84
N ASP A 120 -20.39 -2.18 -7.07
CA ASP A 120 -21.83 -1.90 -7.02
C ASP A 120 -22.62 -2.72 -8.06
N THR A 121 -21.96 -3.06 -9.18
CA THR A 121 -22.56 -3.90 -10.22
C THR A 121 -23.00 -5.27 -9.69
N LEU A 122 -22.31 -5.82 -8.68
CA LEU A 122 -22.59 -7.16 -8.14
C LEU A 122 -24.03 -7.28 -7.62
N SER A 123 -24.55 -6.21 -7.01
CA SER A 123 -25.92 -6.15 -6.49
C SER A 123 -27.01 -6.26 -7.56
N THR A 124 -26.69 -5.92 -8.81
CA THR A 124 -27.63 -5.90 -9.94
C THR A 124 -27.52 -7.13 -10.86
N LEU A 125 -26.39 -7.84 -10.81
CA LEU A 125 -26.11 -8.99 -11.65
C LEU A 125 -26.70 -10.27 -11.07
N THR A 126 -27.11 -11.20 -11.93
CA THR A 126 -27.35 -12.58 -11.50
C THR A 126 -26.05 -13.21 -11.00
N GLU A 127 -26.12 -14.27 -10.18
CA GLU A 127 -24.92 -14.93 -9.64
C GLU A 127 -23.94 -15.35 -10.76
N LYS A 128 -24.47 -15.95 -11.84
CA LYS A 128 -23.66 -16.33 -13.00
C LYS A 128 -22.95 -15.14 -13.65
N GLN A 129 -23.63 -14.01 -13.82
CA GLN A 129 -23.04 -12.80 -14.39
C GLN A 129 -22.00 -12.18 -13.45
N ALA A 130 -22.29 -12.15 -12.14
CA ALA A 130 -21.36 -11.66 -11.13
C ALA A 130 -20.07 -12.49 -11.12
N LEU A 131 -20.17 -13.82 -11.14
CA LEU A 131 -19.00 -14.71 -11.21
C LEU A 131 -18.20 -14.52 -12.51
N LEU A 132 -18.85 -14.29 -13.65
CA LEU A 132 -18.18 -13.98 -14.91
C LEU A 132 -17.43 -12.64 -14.84
N TYR A 133 -18.06 -11.60 -14.29
CA TYR A 133 -17.44 -10.30 -14.07
C TYR A 133 -16.22 -10.42 -13.15
N LEU A 134 -16.39 -11.05 -11.98
CA LEU A 134 -15.31 -11.23 -11.01
C LEU A 134 -14.18 -12.11 -11.55
N THR A 135 -14.48 -13.12 -12.37
CA THR A 135 -13.43 -13.90 -13.05
C THR A 135 -12.58 -13.04 -13.99
N ASP A 136 -13.20 -12.09 -14.70
CA ASP A 136 -12.46 -11.12 -15.51
C ASP A 136 -11.60 -10.19 -14.63
N GLN A 137 -12.19 -9.66 -13.55
CA GLN A 137 -11.46 -8.81 -12.60
C GLN A 137 -10.29 -9.54 -11.94
N GLN A 138 -10.45 -10.82 -11.61
CA GLN A 138 -9.39 -11.67 -11.07
C GLN A 138 -8.21 -11.78 -12.03
N ARG A 139 -8.45 -11.93 -13.33
CA ARG A 139 -7.37 -11.94 -14.34
C ARG A 139 -6.67 -10.59 -14.41
N ARG A 140 -7.42 -9.48 -14.39
CA ARG A 140 -6.88 -8.12 -14.47
C ARG A 140 -6.01 -7.78 -13.25
N VAL A 141 -6.51 -8.03 -12.03
CA VAL A 141 -5.72 -7.78 -10.81
C VAL A 141 -4.47 -8.66 -10.75
N ASN A 142 -4.52 -9.89 -11.27
CA ASN A 142 -3.36 -10.78 -11.39
C ASN A 142 -2.31 -10.20 -12.35
N ALA A 143 -2.74 -9.73 -13.53
CA ALA A 143 -1.86 -9.12 -14.51
C ALA A 143 -1.21 -7.84 -13.96
N MET A 144 -2.01 -6.94 -13.40
CA MET A 144 -1.55 -5.71 -12.73
C MET A 144 -0.51 -6.03 -11.63
N THR A 145 -0.81 -6.99 -10.75
CA THR A 145 0.09 -7.45 -9.68
C THR A 145 1.43 -7.94 -10.26
N GLY A 146 1.39 -8.69 -11.35
CA GLY A 146 2.58 -9.17 -12.05
C GLY A 146 3.41 -8.04 -12.64
N GLN A 147 2.77 -7.08 -13.32
CA GLN A 147 3.44 -5.92 -13.91
C GLN A 147 4.13 -5.07 -12.85
N LEU A 148 3.46 -4.81 -11.72
CA LEU A 148 4.03 -4.06 -10.61
C LEU A 148 5.30 -4.73 -10.07
N ARG A 149 5.20 -6.01 -9.70
CA ARG A 149 6.34 -6.76 -9.15
C ARG A 149 7.51 -6.81 -10.15
N GLN A 150 7.21 -7.05 -11.41
CA GLN A 150 8.23 -7.11 -12.46
C GLN A 150 8.92 -5.75 -12.67
N GLY A 151 8.16 -4.66 -12.72
CA GLY A 151 8.70 -3.30 -12.86
C GLY A 151 9.64 -2.95 -11.69
N ILE A 152 9.23 -3.27 -10.47
CA ILE A 152 10.07 -3.08 -9.26
C ILE A 152 11.36 -3.89 -9.34
N ILE A 153 11.28 -5.18 -9.72
CA ILE A 153 12.46 -6.05 -9.84
C ILE A 153 13.44 -5.52 -10.89
N GLN A 154 12.93 -5.12 -12.06
CA GLN A 154 13.74 -4.57 -13.15
C GLN A 154 14.44 -3.28 -12.72
N ALA A 155 13.71 -2.35 -12.09
CA ALA A 155 14.28 -1.11 -11.62
C ALA A 155 15.32 -1.30 -10.51
N ARG A 156 15.06 -2.17 -9.54
CA ARG A 156 16.05 -2.54 -8.53
C ARG A 156 17.31 -3.13 -9.15
N THR A 157 17.16 -3.98 -10.16
CA THR A 157 18.30 -4.61 -10.83
C THR A 157 19.12 -3.59 -11.62
N TYR A 158 18.44 -2.66 -12.29
CA TYR A 158 19.08 -1.58 -13.05
C TYR A 158 19.82 -0.56 -12.17
N LEU A 159 19.31 -0.28 -10.96
CA LEU A 159 19.87 0.72 -10.03
C LEU A 159 20.94 0.17 -9.08
N ARG A 160 21.24 -1.13 -9.11
CA ARG A 160 22.34 -1.74 -8.34
C ARG A 160 23.69 -1.44 -8.99
#